data_AF-A0A4R7TH35-F1
#
_entry.id   AF-A0A4R7TH35-F1
#
_cell.length_a   1.000
_cell.length_b   1.000
_cell.length_c   1.000
_cell.angle_alpha   90.00
_cell.angle_beta   90.00
_cell.angle_gamma   90.00
#
_symmetry.space_group_name_H-M   'P 1'
#
loop_
_entity.id
_entity.type
_entity.pdbx_description
1 polymer ?
#
loop_
_entity_poly.entity_id
_entity_poly.type
_entity_poly.pdbx_seq_one_letter_code
_entity_poly.pdbx_strand_id
1 'polypeptide(L)'
;MSNASPLPSPAEPLAVPGRAEVIDWLSGLGERSGELERIDSMELAWLVHQVEQRYGVELGDEYLDRIKTIDDAVAVLAEVLSPAATPEPALGGEADRSSHG
;
A
#
# COMPACT_ATOMS: atom_id res chain seq x y z
N MET A 1 -9.68 37.40 12.44
CA MET A 1 -9.13 36.28 13.21
C MET A 1 -10.01 35.07 12.94
N SER A 2 -9.60 34.18 12.05
CA SER A 2 -10.08 32.79 11.99
C SER A 2 -9.09 31.97 11.17
N ASN A 3 -8.87 30.78 11.68
CA ASN A 3 -7.71 29.90 11.56
C ASN A 3 -7.30 29.58 10.11
N ALA A 4 -5.99 29.64 9.83
CA ALA A 4 -5.43 29.00 8.65
C ALA A 4 -5.64 27.49 8.80
N SER A 5 -6.34 26.85 7.86
CA SER A 5 -6.28 25.40 7.75
C SER A 5 -4.81 24.98 7.70
N PRO A 6 -4.33 24.08 8.57
CA PRO A 6 -3.03 23.48 8.34
C PRO A 6 -3.13 22.81 6.98
N LEU A 7 -2.27 23.24 6.05
CA LEU A 7 -2.03 22.51 4.81
C LEU A 7 -1.71 21.06 5.20
N PRO A 8 -2.28 20.04 4.54
CA PRO A 8 -1.76 18.69 4.69
C PRO A 8 -0.28 18.73 4.26
N SER A 9 0.60 18.27 5.14
CA SER A 9 2.04 18.21 4.89
C SER A 9 2.34 17.48 3.57
N PRO A 10 3.34 17.92 2.79
CA PRO A 10 3.71 17.23 1.56
C PRO A 10 4.34 15.88 1.92
N ALA A 11 3.67 14.80 1.54
CA ALA A 11 4.20 13.44 1.42
C ALA A 11 5.07 12.98 2.61
N GLU A 12 4.43 12.45 3.65
CA GLU A 12 5.10 11.50 4.54
C GLU A 12 5.72 10.39 3.67
N PRO A 13 6.98 9.97 3.95
CA PRO A 13 7.61 8.88 3.21
C PRO A 13 6.66 7.70 3.20
N LEU A 14 6.60 6.96 2.08
CA LEU A 14 5.72 5.81 1.83
C LEU A 14 5.91 4.73 2.91
N ALA A 15 5.39 5.00 4.10
CA ALA A 15 5.39 4.13 5.24
C ALA A 15 4.27 3.12 5.01
N VAL A 16 4.47 1.93 5.55
CA VAL A 16 3.44 0.91 5.58
C VAL A 16 2.20 1.49 6.29
N PRO A 17 1.01 1.42 5.68
CA PRO A 17 -0.19 1.99 6.27
C PRO A 17 -0.59 1.20 7.52
N GLY A 18 -0.86 1.94 8.61
CA GLY A 18 -1.40 1.37 9.84
C GLY A 18 -2.92 1.23 9.80
N ARG A 19 -3.49 0.66 10.87
CA ARG A 19 -4.95 0.45 11.01
C ARG A 19 -5.79 1.71 10.79
N ALA A 20 -5.36 2.84 11.37
CA ALA A 20 -6.07 4.10 11.26
C ALA A 20 -6.13 4.61 9.81
N GLU A 21 -5.03 4.47 9.07
CA GLU A 21 -4.95 4.85 7.65
C GLU A 21 -5.87 3.98 6.79
N VAL A 22 -5.84 2.66 7.00
CA VAL A 22 -6.75 1.74 6.28
C VAL A 22 -8.21 2.11 6.54
N ILE A 23 -8.57 2.49 7.78
CA ILE A 23 -9.92 2.94 8.11
C ILE A 23 -10.27 4.26 7.41
N ASP A 24 -9.36 5.23 7.41
CA ASP A 24 -9.54 6.52 6.72
C ASP A 24 -9.81 6.30 5.23
N TRP A 25 -8.99 5.47 4.57
CA TRP A 25 -9.14 5.21 3.14
C TRP A 25 -10.48 4.56 2.81
N LEU A 26 -10.88 3.57 3.61
CA LEU A 26 -12.17 2.90 3.44
C LEU A 26 -13.36 3.84 3.75
N SER A 27 -13.20 4.80 4.65
CA SER A 27 -14.23 5.83 4.91
C SER A 27 -14.46 6.77 3.72
N GLY A 28 -13.51 6.86 2.79
CA GLY A 28 -13.68 7.57 1.52
C GLY A 28 -14.70 6.93 0.57
N LEU A 29 -15.01 5.63 0.74
CA LEU A 29 -16.04 4.93 -0.03
C LEU A 29 -17.46 5.24 0.50
N GLY A 30 -17.60 5.54 1.81
CA GLY A 30 -18.86 5.84 2.47
C GLY A 30 -18.77 5.82 4.00
N GLU A 31 -19.88 6.12 4.69
CA GLU A 31 -19.93 6.08 6.16
C GLU A 31 -19.75 4.65 6.68
N ARG A 32 -18.53 4.38 7.18
CA ARG A 32 -18.22 3.21 8.00
C ARG A 32 -18.86 3.40 9.38
N SER A 33 -19.74 2.50 9.78
CA SER A 33 -20.00 2.33 11.22
C SER A 33 -18.73 1.71 11.81
N GLY A 34 -17.94 2.49 12.56
CA GLY A 34 -16.61 2.12 13.06
C GLY A 34 -16.55 0.85 13.94
N GLU A 35 -17.67 0.16 14.14
CA GLU A 35 -17.80 -1.15 14.75
C GLU A 35 -17.47 -2.33 13.79
N LEU A 36 -17.44 -2.11 12.47
CA LEU A 36 -17.21 -3.20 11.52
C LEU A 36 -15.71 -3.43 11.28
N GLU A 37 -15.16 -4.46 11.93
CA GLU A 37 -13.79 -4.93 11.70
C GLU A 37 -13.64 -5.74 10.41
N ARG A 38 -14.74 -6.26 9.85
CA ARG A 38 -14.72 -6.99 8.57
C ARG A 38 -14.61 -6.04 7.39
N ILE A 39 -13.97 -6.55 6.34
CA ILE A 39 -13.92 -5.93 5.02
C ILE A 39 -14.82 -6.73 4.08
N ASP A 40 -15.79 -6.09 3.46
CA ASP A 40 -16.59 -6.69 2.38
C ASP A 40 -15.90 -6.58 1.01
N SER A 41 -16.45 -7.24 -0.01
CA SER A 41 -15.82 -7.29 -1.34
C SER A 41 -15.72 -5.93 -2.02
N MET A 42 -16.63 -4.99 -1.75
CA MET A 42 -16.58 -3.64 -2.32
C MET A 42 -15.50 -2.82 -1.61
N GLU A 43 -15.45 -2.90 -0.29
CA GLU A 43 -14.40 -2.28 0.53
C GLU A 43 -13.02 -2.82 0.15
N LEU A 44 -12.89 -4.13 -0.07
CA LEU A 44 -11.65 -4.76 -0.51
C LEU A 44 -11.23 -4.24 -1.88
N ALA A 45 -12.13 -4.21 -2.86
CA ALA A 45 -11.84 -3.68 -4.19
C ALA A 45 -11.41 -2.20 -4.14
N TRP A 46 -12.07 -1.40 -3.31
CA TRP A 46 -11.69 -0.01 -3.08
C TRP A 46 -10.30 0.11 -2.45
N LEU A 47 -10.01 -0.68 -1.40
CA LEU A 47 -8.70 -0.71 -0.75
C LEU A 47 -7.57 -1.08 -1.72
N VAL A 48 -7.79 -2.07 -2.58
CA VAL A 48 -6.82 -2.49 -3.61
C VAL A 48 -6.53 -1.36 -4.57
N HIS A 49 -7.58 -0.74 -5.14
CA HIS A 49 -7.43 0.39 -6.04
C HIS A 49 -6.64 1.55 -5.40
N GLN A 50 -6.90 1.78 -4.12
CA GLN A 50 -6.25 2.79 -3.29
C GLN A 50 -4.76 2.49 -3.05
N VAL A 51 -4.37 1.22 -2.92
CA VAL A 51 -2.97 0.80 -2.76
C VAL A 51 -2.22 0.87 -4.09
N GLU A 52 -2.84 0.41 -5.17
CA GLU A 52 -2.30 0.48 -6.53
C GLU A 52 -1.98 1.92 -6.95
N GLN A 53 -2.92 2.85 -6.71
CA GLN A 53 -2.76 4.27 -7.07
C GLN A 53 -1.66 4.97 -6.25
N ARG A 54 -1.46 4.57 -4.98
CA ARG A 54 -0.51 5.23 -4.06
C ARG A 54 0.90 4.67 -4.14
N TYR A 55 1.02 3.34 -4.22
CA TYR A 55 2.31 2.64 -4.15
C TYR A 55 2.74 2.06 -5.50
N GLY A 56 1.86 2.03 -6.51
CA GLY A 56 2.17 1.45 -7.82
C GLY A 56 2.38 -0.08 -7.78
N VAL A 57 1.80 -0.76 -6.78
CA VAL A 57 1.90 -2.21 -6.59
C VAL A 57 0.57 -2.89 -6.88
N GLU A 58 0.59 -4.07 -7.48
CA GLU A 58 -0.58 -4.92 -7.68
C GLU A 58 -0.63 -6.00 -6.59
N LEU A 59 -1.80 -6.18 -5.98
CA LEU A 59 -2.02 -7.23 -4.97
C LEU A 59 -2.51 -8.50 -5.66
N GLY A 60 -1.71 -9.57 -5.61
CA GLY A 60 -2.11 -10.89 -6.12
C GLY A 60 -3.29 -11.50 -5.36
N ASP A 61 -4.04 -12.40 -6.00
CA ASP A 61 -5.23 -13.04 -5.43
C ASP A 61 -4.96 -13.79 -4.10
N GLU A 62 -3.75 -14.33 -3.94
CA GLU A 62 -3.27 -14.95 -2.69
C GLU A 62 -3.22 -13.99 -1.49
N TYR A 63 -3.04 -12.69 -1.74
CA TYR A 63 -3.09 -11.64 -0.71
C TYR A 63 -4.53 -11.19 -0.49
N LEU A 64 -5.31 -11.06 -1.57
CA LEU A 64 -6.72 -10.65 -1.50
C LEU A 64 -7.57 -11.65 -0.72
N ASP A 65 -7.35 -12.95 -0.87
CA ASP A 65 -8.10 -13.94 -0.11
C ASP A 65 -7.78 -13.90 1.39
N ARG A 66 -6.57 -13.47 1.79
CA ARG A 66 -6.19 -13.32 3.19
C ARG A 66 -6.86 -12.13 3.87
N ILE A 67 -7.28 -11.10 3.13
CA ILE A 67 -7.87 -9.89 3.69
C ILE A 67 -9.36 -10.12 3.96
N LYS A 68 -9.71 -10.44 5.22
CA LYS A 68 -11.11 -10.52 5.68
C LYS A 68 -11.46 -9.44 6.71
N THR A 69 -10.45 -8.88 7.36
CA THR A 69 -10.58 -7.83 8.39
C THR A 69 -9.60 -6.68 8.17
N ILE A 70 -9.80 -5.58 8.89
CA ILE A 70 -8.89 -4.43 8.88
C ILE A 70 -7.49 -4.83 9.34
N ASP A 71 -7.37 -5.68 10.37
CA ASP A 71 -6.05 -6.12 10.83
C ASP A 71 -5.36 -7.03 9.79
N ASP A 72 -6.11 -7.88 9.10
CA ASP A 72 -5.56 -8.68 7.99
C ASP A 72 -5.03 -7.79 6.86
N ALA A 73 -5.77 -6.74 6.52
CA ALA A 73 -5.34 -5.76 5.53
C ALA A 73 -4.02 -5.09 5.94
N VAL A 74 -3.91 -4.62 7.18
CA VAL A 74 -2.67 -4.00 7.68
C VAL A 74 -1.50 -4.99 7.64
N ALA A 75 -1.70 -6.23 8.06
CA ALA A 75 -0.67 -7.26 8.04
C ALA A 75 -0.19 -7.58 6.62
N VAL A 76 -1.13 -7.76 5.68
CA VAL A 76 -0.82 -8.04 4.27
C VAL A 76 -0.13 -6.86 3.60
N LEU A 77 -0.58 -5.63 3.84
CA LEU A 77 0.08 -4.44 3.29
C LEU A 77 1.48 -4.25 3.86
N ALA A 78 1.71 -4.60 5.12
CA ALA A 78 3.06 -4.62 5.70
C ALA A 78 3.97 -5.66 5.04
N GLU A 79 3.45 -6.84 4.70
CA GLU A 79 4.20 -7.90 4.01
C GLU A 79 4.61 -7.45 2.59
N VAL A 80 3.65 -6.92 1.82
CA VAL A 80 3.84 -6.55 0.41
C VAL A 80 4.70 -5.30 0.25
N LEU A 81 4.52 -4.31 1.12
CA LEU A 81 5.24 -3.03 1.05
C LEU A 81 6.58 -3.04 1.80
N SER A 82 6.93 -4.14 2.48
CA SER A 82 8.21 -4.26 3.15
C SER A 82 9.33 -4.40 2.10
N PRO A 83 10.38 -3.54 2.14
CA PRO A 83 11.45 -3.55 1.15
C PRO A 83 12.32 -4.82 1.15
N ALA A 84 12.11 -5.76 2.08
CA ALA A 84 12.90 -6.99 2.20
C ALA A 84 12.63 -8.04 1.10
N ALA A 85 11.65 -7.83 0.21
CA ALA A 85 11.28 -8.77 -0.85
C ALA A 85 11.83 -8.39 -2.24
N THR A 86 12.88 -7.58 -2.33
CA THR A 86 13.67 -7.51 -3.58
C THR A 86 14.73 -8.60 -3.53
N PRO A 87 14.63 -9.72 -4.30
CA PRO A 87 15.83 -10.42 -4.68
C PRO A 87 16.67 -9.42 -5.48
N GLU A 88 17.79 -8.99 -4.92
CA GLU A 88 18.83 -8.29 -5.69
C GLU A 88 19.05 -9.05 -6.99
N PRO A 89 18.99 -8.41 -8.17
CA PRO A 89 19.54 -9.02 -9.36
C PRO A 89 21.01 -9.23 -9.06
N ALA A 90 21.41 -10.50 -8.99
CA ALA A 90 22.78 -10.92 -8.82
C ALA A 90 23.70 -10.01 -9.66
N LEU A 91 24.55 -9.25 -8.98
CA LEU A 91 25.73 -8.66 -9.57
C LEU A 91 26.48 -9.77 -10.31
N GLY A 92 26.49 -9.69 -11.64
CA GLY A 92 27.15 -10.65 -12.52
C GLY A 92 27.76 -9.97 -13.74
N GLY A 93 29.05 -9.64 -13.64
CA GLY A 93 29.99 -9.43 -14.75
C GLY A 93 29.94 -8.07 -15.44
N GLU A 94 30.83 -7.12 -15.12
CA GLU A 94 32.13 -6.97 -15.81
C GLU A 94 31.98 -7.03 -17.34
N ALA A 95 31.94 -5.88 -18.00
CA ALA A 95 33.15 -5.30 -18.60
C ALA A 95 33.86 -6.27 -19.56
N ASP A 96 33.49 -6.26 -20.84
CA ASP A 96 34.42 -6.15 -21.98
C ASP A 96 33.66 -6.24 -23.32
N ARG A 97 33.69 -5.15 -24.10
CA ARG A 97 33.80 -5.21 -25.57
C ARG A 97 34.19 -3.84 -26.11
N SER A 98 35.35 -3.37 -25.65
CA SER A 98 36.14 -2.39 -26.39
C SER A 98 37.00 -3.15 -27.39
N SER A 99 36.51 -3.34 -28.62
CA SER A 99 37.32 -3.60 -29.82
C SER A 99 36.41 -3.74 -31.04
N HIS A 100 36.36 -2.72 -31.90
CA HIS A 100 36.61 -2.84 -33.34
C HIS A 100 36.49 -1.46 -34.03
N GLY A 101 37.63 -0.90 -34.42
CA GLY A 101 37.75 0.32 -35.23
C GLY A 101 39.19 0.52 -35.65
#